data_AF-A0A2N5HB06-F1
#
_entry.id   AF-A0A2N5HB06-F1
#
_cell.length_a   1.000
_cell.length_b   1.000
_cell.length_c   1.000
_cell.angle_alpha   90.00
_cell.angle_beta   90.00
_cell.angle_gamma   90.00
#
_symmetry.space_group_name_H-M   'P 1'
#
loop_
_entity.id
_entity.type
_entity.pdbx_description
1 polymer ?
#
loop_
_entity_poly.entity_id
_entity_poly.type
_entity_poly.pdbx_seq_one_letter_code
_entity_poly.pdbx_strand_id
1 'polypeptide(L)' 'MTNEDLFLQIENLRLKMISVGLSKGFTSAETVRLSERLDRLINLQMGVIEELTA' A
#
# COMPACT_ATOMS: atom_id res chain seq x y z
N MET A 1 1.76 -10.09 -13.58
CA MET A 1 2.11 -8.83 -12.90
C MET A 1 3.63 -8.78 -12.93
N THR A 2 4.21 -7.85 -13.68
CA THR A 2 5.67 -7.67 -13.66
C THR A 2 6.05 -6.95 -12.35
N ASN A 3 7.33 -7.01 -11.97
CA ASN A 3 7.80 -6.24 -10.81
C ASN A 3 7.56 -4.73 -10.96
N GLU A 4 7.53 -4.23 -12.20
CA GLU A 4 7.22 -2.83 -12.52
C GLU A 4 5.76 -2.48 -12.22
N ASP A 5 4.82 -3.39 -12.50
CA ASP A 5 3.39 -3.19 -12.20
C ASP A 5 3.14 -3.07 -10.69
N LEU A 6 3.86 -3.86 -9.88
CA LEU A 6 3.75 -3.83 -8.42
C LEU A 6 4.34 -2.54 -7.85
N PHE A 7 5.51 -2.12 -8.36
CA PHE A 7 6.14 -0.86 -7.96
C PHE A 7 5.23 0.34 -8.24
N LEU A 8 4.61 0.39 -9.42
CA LEU A 8 3.69 1.46 -9.79
C LEU A 8 2.44 1.49 -8.90
N GLN A 9 1.92 0.32 -8.50
CA GLN A 9 0.81 0.24 -7.56
C GLN A 9 1.18 0.76 -6.16
N ILE A 10 2.37 0.43 -5.66
CA ILE A 10 2.90 0.94 -4.39
C ILE A 10 3.02 2.46 -4.45
N GLU A 11 3.60 3.01 -5.51
CA GLU A 11 3.78 4.45 -5.67
C GLU A 11 2.45 5.19 -5.70
N ASN A 12 1.51 4.74 -6.53
CA ASN A 12 0.18 5.34 -6.64
C ASN A 12 -0.58 5.31 -5.30
N LEU A 13 -0.49 4.19 -4.58
CA LEU A 13 -1.16 4.04 -3.29
C LEU A 13 -0.50 4.90 -2.20
N ARG A 14 0.84 5.03 -2.22
CA ARG A 14 1.59 5.93 -1.32
C ARG A 14 1.16 7.38 -1.50
N LEU A 15 1.12 7.87 -2.74
CA LEU A 15 0.68 9.23 -3.05
C LEU A 15 -0.76 9.48 -2.59
N LYS A 16 -1.66 8.51 -2.82
CA LYS A 16 -3.04 8.60 -2.35
C LYS A 16 -3.13 8.65 -0.83
N MET A 17 -2.40 7.78 -0.12
CA MET A 17 -2.36 7.76 1.35
C MET A 17 -1.88 9.10 1.91
N ILE A 18 -0.81 9.67 1.33
CA ILE A 18 -0.28 10.99 1.75
C ILE A 18 -1.33 12.07 1.51
N SER A 19 -1.95 12.12 0.33
CA SER A 19 -2.97 13.12 0.01
C SER A 19 -4.19 13.05 0.96
N VAL A 20 -4.65 11.84 1.28
CA VAL A 20 -5.74 11.62 2.24
C VAL A 20 -5.29 11.95 3.67
N GLY A 21 -4.07 11.58 4.06
CA GLY A 21 -3.49 11.90 5.36
C GLY A 21 -3.37 13.40 5.60
N LEU A 22 -2.96 14.17 4.57
CA LEU A 22 -2.88 15.63 4.62
C LEU A 22 -4.26 16.30 4.68
N SER A 23 -5.29 15.71 4.04
CA SER A 23 -6.63 16.31 3.99
C SER A 23 -7.56 15.90 5.15
N LYS A 24 -7.45 14.66 5.64
CA LYS A 24 -8.36 14.08 6.65
C LYS A 24 -7.66 13.70 7.95
N GLY A 25 -6.34 13.78 8.00
CA GLY A 25 -5.51 13.34 9.12
C GLY A 25 -5.03 11.89 8.97
N PHE A 26 -3.84 11.61 9.51
CA PHE A 26 -3.23 10.28 9.46
C PHE A 26 -3.93 9.24 10.34
N THR A 27 -4.67 9.67 11.34
CA THR A 27 -5.50 8.81 12.19
C THR A 27 -6.91 8.59 11.63
N SER A 28 -7.25 9.20 10.49
CA SER A 28 -8.55 8.97 9.85
C SER A 28 -8.68 7.51 9.45
N ALA A 29 -9.87 6.92 9.61
CA ALA A 29 -10.11 5.53 9.25
C ALA A 29 -9.79 5.23 7.78
N GLU A 30 -9.89 6.24 6.90
CA GLU A 30 -9.51 6.10 5.51
C GLU A 30 -8.00 6.02 5.31
N THR A 31 -7.24 6.91 5.97
CA THR A 31 -5.77 6.87 5.91
C THR A 31 -5.22 5.57 6.48
N VAL A 32 -5.79 5.08 7.59
CA VAL A 32 -5.39 3.78 8.19
C VAL A 32 -5.65 2.62 7.22
N ARG A 33 -6.81 2.56 6.57
CA ARG A 33 -7.07 1.52 5.56
C ARG A 33 -6.13 1.60 4.36
N LEU A 34 -5.70 2.81 3.97
CA LEU A 34 -4.73 3.00 2.90
C LEU A 34 -3.33 2.55 3.34
N SER A 35 -2.91 2.83 4.57
CA SER A 35 -1.61 2.38 5.10
C SER A 35 -1.55 0.87 5.21
N GLU A 36 -2.59 0.20 5.70
CA GLU A 36 -2.66 -1.27 5.75
C GLU A 36 -2.55 -1.92 4.37
N ARG A 37 -3.17 -1.31 3.35
CA ARG A 37 -3.06 -1.79 1.96
C ARG A 37 -1.66 -1.57 1.40
N LEU A 38 -1.04 -0.43 1.71
CA LEU A 38 0.32 -0.11 1.29
C LEU A 38 1.32 -1.10 1.89
N ASP A 39 1.19 -1.39 3.18
CA ASP A 39 2.02 -2.38 3.88
C ASP A 39 1.94 -3.76 3.22
N ARG A 40 0.74 -4.22 2.85
CA ARG A 40 0.58 -5.50 2.14
C ARG A 40 1.31 -5.54 0.80
N LEU A 41 1.26 -4.46 0.02
CA LEU A 41 1.96 -4.40 -1.26
C LEU A 41 3.48 -4.35 -1.08
N ILE A 42 3.97 -3.61 -0.09
CA ILE A 42 5.40 -3.56 0.22
C ILE A 42 5.88 -4.93 0.69
N ASN A 43 5.14 -5.61 1.56
CA ASN A 43 5.49 -6.96 2.02
C ASN A 43 5.48 -8.00 0.88
N LEU A 44 4.56 -7.88 -0.07
CA LEU A 44 4.55 -8.69 -1.30
C LEU A 44 5.81 -8.42 -2.13
N GLN A 45 6.20 -7.16 -2.31
CA GLN A 45 7.40 -6.78 -3.05
C GLN A 45 8.69 -7.27 -2.38
N MET A 46 8.74 -7.22 -1.04
CA MET A 46 9.88 -7.68 -0.26
C MET A 46 9.95 -9.21 -0.14
N GLY A 47 8.96 -9.95 -0.65
CA GLY A 47 8.88 -11.41 -0.48
C GLY A 47 8.68 -11.84 0.98
N VAL A 48 8.18 -10.94 1.84
CA VAL A 48 7.90 -11.23 3.26
C VAL A 48 6.57 -11.96 3.43
N ILE A 49 5.68 -11.82 2.45
CA ILE A 49 4.49 -12.65 2.31
C ILE A 49 4.75 -13.58 1.13
N GLU A 50 5.16 -14.82 1.41
CA GLU A 50 4.96 -15.91 0.44
C GLU A 50 3.44 -16.00 0.21
N GLU A 51 3.02 -16.07 -1.05
CA GLU A 51 1.63 -16.40 -1.36
C GLU A 51 1.25 -17.60 -0.49
N LEU A 52 0.27 -17.42 0.40
CA LEU A 52 -0.51 -18.55 0.92
C LEU A 52 -1.24 -19.12 -0.31
N THR A 53 -0.50 -19.89 -1.08
CA THR A 53 -0.99 -20.80 -2.10
C THR A 53 -1.76 -21.87 -1.33
N ALA A 54 -3.07 -21.64 -1.23
CA ALA A 54 -4.04 -22.68 -0.89
C ALA A 54 -4.25 -23.59 -2.11
#